data_AF-A0A4Y6I9E0-F1
#
_entry.id   AF-A0A4Y6I9E0-F1
#
_cell.length_a   1.000
_cell.length_b   1.000
_cell.length_c   1.000
_cell.angle_alpha   90.00
_cell.angle_beta   90.00
_cell.angle_gamma   90.00
#
_symmetry.space_group_name_H-M   'P 1'
#
loop_
_entity.id
_entity.type
_entity.pdbx_description
1 polymer ?
#
loop_
_entity_poly.entity_id
_entity_poly.type
_entity_poly.pdbx_seq_one_letter_code
_entity_poly.pdbx_strand_id
1 'polypeptide(L)'
;MSQQSENQPAQVASLYELADQFIALANELAQQQQDVGKVGSALRFAAARFNAFEAALKSADLAAEKDNALEWFSQDFKEMLSDNLDDHIATPPVENIDPQADVEIFKG
;
A
#
# COMPACT_ATOMS: atom_id res chain seq x y z
N MET A 1 -4.87 49.50 -6.67
CA MET A 1 -3.80 48.49 -6.63
C MET A 1 -4.43 47.19 -6.19
N SER A 2 -4.69 46.30 -7.13
CA SER A 2 -5.28 44.98 -6.85
C SER A 2 -4.15 44.09 -6.34
N GLN A 3 -4.30 43.57 -5.13
CA GLN A 3 -3.38 42.58 -4.56
C GLN A 3 -3.39 41.36 -5.48
N GLN A 4 -2.25 41.07 -6.10
CA GLN A 4 -2.02 39.80 -6.77
C GLN A 4 -2.13 38.71 -5.70
N SER A 5 -3.08 37.80 -5.87
CA SER A 5 -3.12 36.56 -5.11
C SER A 5 -1.84 35.80 -5.46
N GLU A 6 -0.89 35.76 -4.54
CA GLU A 6 0.32 34.98 -4.68
C GLU A 6 -0.08 33.52 -4.86
N ASN A 7 0.33 32.97 -5.99
CA ASN A 7 0.13 31.57 -6.36
C ASN A 7 1.13 30.75 -5.51
N GLN A 8 0.74 30.38 -4.28
CA GLN A 8 1.52 29.45 -3.47
C GLN A 8 1.66 28.13 -4.24
N PRO A 9 2.87 27.58 -4.40
CA PRO A 9 3.02 26.27 -5.01
C PRO A 9 2.29 25.27 -4.12
N ALA A 10 1.37 24.50 -4.72
CA ALA A 10 0.73 23.39 -4.03
C ALA A 10 1.83 22.49 -3.44
N GLN A 11 1.77 22.25 -2.13
CA GLN A 11 2.66 21.29 -1.47
C GLN A 11 2.48 19.93 -2.14
N VAL A 12 3.56 19.37 -2.68
CA VAL A 12 3.56 18.00 -3.21
C VAL A 12 3.45 17.05 -2.02
N ALA A 13 2.41 16.22 -2.01
CA ALA A 13 2.21 15.22 -0.96
C ALA A 13 3.40 14.25 -0.90
N SER A 14 3.85 13.94 0.31
CA SER A 14 4.85 12.92 0.59
C SER A 14 4.33 11.51 0.29
N LEU A 15 5.24 10.54 0.17
CA LEU A 15 4.87 9.13 0.02
C LEU A 15 3.94 8.66 1.15
N TYR A 16 4.22 9.06 2.39
CA TYR A 16 3.41 8.71 3.56
C TYR A 16 1.99 9.28 3.46
N GLU A 17 1.85 10.56 3.10
CA GLU A 17 0.53 11.19 2.94
C GLU A 17 -0.29 10.58 1.80
N LEU A 18 0.36 10.08 0.74
CA LEU A 18 -0.30 9.34 -0.32
C LEU A 18 -0.70 7.92 0.13
N ALA A 19 0.19 7.23 0.85
CA ALA A 19 -0.09 5.91 1.41
C ALA A 19 -1.28 5.96 2.38
N ASP A 20 -1.33 6.96 3.27
CA ASP A 20 -2.41 7.17 4.22
C ASP A 20 -3.78 7.33 3.55
N GLN A 21 -3.84 7.95 2.37
CA GLN A 21 -5.08 8.06 1.60
C GLN A 21 -5.56 6.69 1.09
N PHE A 22 -4.65 5.83 0.63
CA PHE A 22 -4.99 4.46 0.24
C PHE A 22 -5.43 3.62 1.45
N ILE A 23 -4.77 3.78 2.60
CA ILE A 23 -5.13 3.09 3.84
C ILE A 23 -6.50 3.55 4.36
N ALA A 24 -6.80 4.84 4.31
CA ALA A 24 -8.10 5.38 4.70
C ALA A 24 -9.23 4.73 3.89
N LEU A 25 -9.07 4.65 2.56
CA LEU A 25 -10.03 3.96 1.69
C LEU A 25 -10.11 2.46 1.99
N ALA A 26 -8.97 1.79 2.20
CA ALA A 26 -8.96 0.37 2.54
C ALA A 26 -9.70 0.09 3.85
N ASN A 27 -9.57 0.96 4.85
CA ASN A 27 -10.28 0.85 6.12
C ASN A 27 -11.80 1.01 5.94
N GLU A 28 -12.24 1.98 5.13
CA GLU A 28 -13.66 2.15 4.79
C GLU A 28 -14.22 0.91 4.09
N LEU A 29 -13.49 0.38 3.11
CA LEU A 29 -13.90 -0.82 2.38
C LEU A 29 -13.90 -2.06 3.29
N ALA A 30 -12.95 -2.20 4.20
CA ALA A 30 -12.88 -3.32 5.13
C ALA A 30 -14.10 -3.33 6.06
N GLN A 31 -14.54 -2.17 6.54
CA GLN A 31 -15.77 -2.03 7.32
C GLN A 31 -17.01 -2.38 6.50
N GLN A 32 -17.11 -1.87 5.26
CA GLN A 32 -18.24 -2.12 4.37
C GLN A 32 -18.37 -3.60 3.95
N GLN A 33 -17.24 -4.26 3.71
CA GLN A 33 -17.20 -5.66 3.29
C GLN A 33 -17.21 -6.65 4.47
N GLN A 34 -16.97 -6.15 5.69
CA GLN A 34 -16.74 -6.96 6.90
C GLN A 34 -15.66 -8.04 6.70
N ASP A 35 -14.66 -7.75 5.88
CA ASP A 35 -13.64 -8.71 5.46
C ASP A 35 -12.32 -7.98 5.12
N VAL A 36 -11.42 -7.93 6.10
CA VAL A 36 -10.10 -7.30 5.95
C VAL A 36 -9.23 -8.08 4.96
N GLY A 37 -9.33 -9.41 4.93
CA GLY A 37 -8.53 -10.27 4.05
C GLY A 37 -8.87 -10.09 2.56
N LYS A 38 -10.16 -9.97 2.24
CA LYS A 38 -10.65 -9.65 0.90
C LYS A 38 -10.19 -8.27 0.45
N VAL A 39 -10.30 -7.26 1.32
CA VAL A 39 -9.87 -5.89 0.99
C VAL A 39 -8.35 -5.79 0.86
N GLY A 40 -7.58 -6.45 1.73
CA GLY A 40 -6.13 -6.53 1.60
C GLY A 40 -5.69 -7.23 0.31
N SER A 41 -6.42 -8.26 -0.14
CA SER A 41 -6.18 -8.89 -1.44
C SER A 41 -6.53 -7.98 -2.62
N ALA A 42 -7.63 -7.23 -2.52
CA ALA A 42 -8.00 -6.22 -3.51
C ALA A 42 -6.97 -5.09 -3.60
N LEU A 43 -6.43 -4.63 -2.47
CA LEU A 43 -5.40 -3.58 -2.43
C LEU A 43 -4.10 -4.04 -3.11
N ARG A 44 -3.63 -5.27 -2.82
CA ARG A 44 -2.47 -5.86 -3.52
C ARG A 44 -2.70 -5.97 -5.02
N PHE A 45 -3.89 -6.38 -5.45
CA PHE A 45 -4.23 -6.45 -6.88
C PHE A 45 -4.29 -5.06 -7.53
N ALA A 46 -4.80 -4.04 -6.84
CA ALA A 46 -4.82 -2.66 -7.30
C ALA A 46 -3.39 -2.11 -7.48
N ALA A 47 -2.51 -2.32 -6.50
CA ALA A 47 -1.11 -1.95 -6.58
C ALA A 47 -0.41 -2.62 -7.77
N ALA A 48 -0.61 -3.92 -7.98
CA ALA A 48 -0.04 -4.64 -9.13
C ALA A 48 -0.48 -4.04 -10.48
N ARG A 49 -1.75 -3.65 -10.60
CA ARG A 49 -2.27 -3.01 -11.83
C ARG A 49 -1.67 -1.62 -12.05
N PHE A 50 -1.54 -0.84 -10.98
CA PHE A 50 -0.95 0.49 -11.06
C PHE A 50 0.53 0.42 -11.42
N ASN A 51 1.30 -0.47 -10.79
CA ASN A 51 2.73 -0.64 -11.05
C ASN A 51 2.99 -1.21 -12.47
N ALA A 52 2.13 -2.10 -12.96
CA ALA A 52 2.21 -2.56 -14.36
C ALA A 52 1.98 -1.41 -15.35
N PHE A 53 1.05 -0.50 -15.04
CA PHE A 53 0.83 0.71 -15.83
C PHE A 53 2.02 1.68 -15.73
N GLU A 54 2.59 1.87 -14.55
CA GLU A 54 3.80 2.65 -14.34
C GLU A 54 4.98 2.13 -15.19
N ALA A 55 5.20 0.81 -15.20
CA ALA A 55 6.22 0.19 -16.04
C ALA A 55 5.97 0.43 -17.53
N ALA A 56 4.72 0.32 -17.97
CA ALA A 56 4.33 0.59 -19.36
C ALA A 56 4.56 2.04 -19.77
N LEU A 57 4.45 3.01 -18.85
CA LEU A 57 4.75 4.41 -19.13
C LEU A 57 6.25 4.71 -19.19
N LYS A 58 7.06 3.98 -18.40
CA LYS A 58 8.50 4.22 -18.26
C LYS A 58 9.34 3.44 -19.26
N SER A 59 8.83 2.32 -19.77
CA SER A 59 9.56 1.40 -20.63
C SER A 59 9.36 1.71 -22.12
N ALA A 60 10.45 1.68 -22.89
CA ALA A 60 10.38 1.70 -24.36
C ALA A 60 10.08 0.31 -24.96
N ASP A 61 10.42 -0.77 -24.24
CA ASP A 61 10.15 -2.15 -24.60
C ASP A 61 9.80 -2.97 -23.34
N LEU A 62 8.54 -2.88 -22.93
CA LEU A 62 8.07 -3.55 -21.71
C LEU A 62 8.21 -5.07 -21.81
N ALA A 63 8.20 -5.65 -23.01
CA ALA A 63 8.37 -7.08 -23.17
C ALA A 63 9.78 -7.53 -22.78
N ALA A 64 10.80 -6.75 -23.17
CA ALA A 64 12.19 -7.01 -22.79
C ALA A 64 12.48 -6.68 -21.32
N GLU A 65 11.80 -5.68 -20.75
CA GLU A 65 12.04 -5.20 -19.37
C GLU A 65 11.13 -5.81 -18.30
N LYS A 66 10.18 -6.69 -18.70
CA LYS A 66 9.17 -7.27 -17.80
C LYS A 66 9.78 -7.89 -16.54
N ASP A 67 10.82 -8.71 -16.70
CA ASP A 67 11.40 -9.45 -15.57
C ASP A 67 12.12 -8.50 -14.60
N ASN A 68 12.82 -7.49 -15.13
CA ASN A 68 13.44 -6.44 -14.32
C ASN A 68 12.38 -5.63 -13.55
N ALA A 69 11.27 -5.29 -14.20
CA ALA A 69 10.17 -4.58 -13.54
C ALA A 69 9.55 -5.42 -12.42
N LEU A 70 9.31 -6.71 -12.66
CA LEU A 70 8.79 -7.64 -11.65
C LEU A 70 9.73 -7.73 -10.44
N GLU A 71 11.03 -7.89 -10.66
CA GLU A 71 12.03 -7.94 -9.59
C GLU A 71 12.03 -6.65 -8.78
N TRP A 72 12.06 -5.49 -9.44
CA TRP A 72 12.09 -4.19 -8.77
C TRP A 72 10.87 -3.95 -7.89
N PHE A 73 9.65 -4.07 -8.44
CA PHE A 73 8.43 -3.81 -7.66
C PHE A 73 8.21 -4.83 -6.54
N SER A 74 8.57 -6.10 -6.76
CA SER A 74 8.39 -7.13 -5.75
C SER A 74 9.38 -7.00 -4.60
N GLN A 75 10.62 -6.60 -4.88
CA GLN A 75 11.62 -6.34 -3.85
C GLN A 75 11.24 -5.12 -3.01
N ASP A 76 10.85 -4.01 -3.64
CA ASP A 76 10.44 -2.78 -2.95
C ASP A 76 9.22 -3.02 -2.04
N PHE A 77 8.19 -3.72 -2.54
CA PHE A 77 7.03 -4.12 -1.73
C PHE A 77 7.42 -5.05 -0.57
N LYS A 78 8.34 -5.98 -0.80
CA LYS A 78 8.79 -6.91 0.23
C LYS A 78 9.53 -6.20 1.37
N GLU A 79 10.38 -5.23 1.05
CA GLU A 79 11.10 -4.42 2.05
C GLU A 79 10.11 -3.62 2.90
N MET A 80 9.19 -2.87 2.27
CA MET A 80 8.15 -2.13 2.99
C MET A 80 7.28 -3.04 3.86
N LEU A 81 6.87 -4.20 3.34
CA LEU A 81 6.07 -5.15 4.11
C LEU A 81 6.87 -5.72 5.30
N SER A 82 8.15 -6.02 5.11
CA SER A 82 9.02 -6.51 6.18
C SER A 82 9.10 -5.50 7.32
N ASP A 83 9.39 -4.23 7.00
CA ASP A 83 9.51 -3.17 8.01
C ASP A 83 8.21 -3.01 8.81
N ASN A 84 7.05 -3.01 8.15
CA ASN A 84 5.75 -2.90 8.83
C ASN A 84 5.43 -4.13 9.69
N LEU A 85 5.84 -5.33 9.27
CA LEU A 85 5.68 -6.54 10.08
C LEU A 85 6.60 -6.50 11.30
N ASP A 86 7.83 -6.04 11.14
CA ASP A 86 8.79 -5.89 12.24
C ASP A 86 8.27 -4.87 13.27
N ASP A 87 7.65 -3.78 12.83
CA ASP A 87 6.98 -2.81 13.71
C ASP A 87 5.83 -3.45 14.52
N HIS A 88 5.01 -4.29 13.89
CA HIS A 88 3.96 -5.04 14.59
C HIS A 88 4.50 -6.13 15.52
N ILE A 89 5.66 -6.72 15.21
CA ILE A 89 6.34 -7.67 16.10
C ILE A 89 6.91 -6.94 17.32
N ALA A 90 7.51 -5.77 17.12
CA ALA A 90 8.08 -4.94 18.18
C ALA A 90 7.00 -4.29 19.05
N THR A 91 5.86 -3.96 18.44
CA THR A 91 4.69 -3.34 19.09
C THR A 91 3.45 -4.18 18.80
N PRO A 92 3.33 -5.38 19.43
CA PRO A 92 2.17 -6.22 19.22
C PRO A 92 0.92 -5.46 19.67
N PRO A 93 -0.23 -5.61 18.97
CA PRO A 93 -1.49 -5.04 19.42
C PRO A 93 -1.74 -5.48 20.86
N VAL A 94 -2.13 -4.55 21.73
CA VAL A 94 -2.54 -4.88 23.10
C VAL A 94 -3.89 -5.60 23.00
N GLU A 95 -3.87 -6.90 22.74
CA GLU A 95 -5.06 -7.72 22.87
C GLU A 95 -5.31 -7.97 24.36
N ASN A 96 -6.52 -7.66 24.83
CA ASN A 96 -7.13 -8.49 25.86
C ASN A 96 -7.29 -9.87 25.22
N ILE A 97 -6.24 -10.68 25.26
CA ILE A 97 -6.25 -12.03 24.68
C ILE A 97 -7.29 -12.83 25.44
N ASP A 98 -8.45 -13.05 24.81
CA ASP A 98 -9.27 -14.19 25.15
C ASP A 98 -8.44 -15.43 24.79
N PRO A 99 -8.05 -16.27 25.76
CA PRO A 99 -7.20 -17.43 25.52
C PRO A 99 -7.78 -18.46 24.53
N GLN A 100 -9.01 -18.27 24.06
CA GLN A 100 -9.72 -19.15 23.13
C GLN A 100 -9.82 -18.63 21.69
N ALA A 101 -9.28 -17.46 21.35
CA ALA A 101 -9.28 -16.99 19.98
C ALA A 101 -8.32 -17.85 19.12
N ASP A 102 -8.88 -18.62 18.19
CA ASP A 102 -8.11 -19.40 17.22
C ASP A 102 -7.21 -18.46 16.41
N VAL A 103 -5.89 -18.57 16.60
CA VAL A 103 -4.92 -17.86 15.79
C VAL A 103 -4.99 -18.42 14.37
N GLU A 104 -5.65 -17.71 13.46
CA GLU A 104 -5.65 -18.06 12.05
C GLU A 104 -4.22 -17.97 11.51
N ILE A 105 -3.58 -19.13 11.35
CA ILE A 105 -2.29 -19.24 10.65
C ILE A 105 -2.51 -18.73 9.22
N PHE A 106 -1.69 -17.76 8.81
CA PHE A 106 -1.73 -17.19 7.46
C PHE A 106 -1.53 -18.31 6.43
N LYS A 107 -2.63 -18.76 5.80
CA LYS A 107 -2.58 -19.71 4.68
C LYS A 107 -2.53 -18.89 3.40
N GLY A 108 -1.31 -18.72 2.90
CA GLY A 108 -1.07 -18.16 1.56
C GLY A 108 -1.68 -19.02 0.46
#